data_AF-A0A2T0WEM8-F1
#
_entry.id   AF-A0A2T0WEM8-F1
#
_cell.length_a   1.000
_cell.length_b   1.000
_cell.length_c   1.000
_cell.angle_alpha   90.00
_cell.angle_beta   90.00
_cell.angle_gamma   90.00
#
_symmetry.space_group_name_H-M   'P 1'
#
loop_
_entity.id
_entity.type
_entity.pdbx_description
1 polymer ?
#
loop_
_entity_poly.entity_id
_entity_poly.type
_entity_poly.pdbx_seq_one_letter_code
_entity_poly.pdbx_strand_id
1 'polypeptide(L)'
;MTRLLLVSLLLAIVIFQIQGEKIPIQEGAGWDGLGLREISEGFLDQFDDEGYNAFLVHRILPFALVNMIFGVLGFDMDHESLLHGILILNFLFLMLGCYWYFKIIKKLRSSTKMEILGFVLMFGTFLVLKLSWYEPFSPALFAFVLGIGQVNYFIRYEKTKLFLVSLLGGFVWPTLFPIGMILIFMPNDKLIFKEEKIKFKLSYLIPGLIFAALVILVYRLYDEGGMLSGYLGFGLGLLSLILVFTLAVTYSGIDWFKSLRLFQKRLKAEKITYLLVSVGAYFVIVYLLAVGQSEFTLKEFIAGHFLHPVQRPLIFLISQFSFYGILIPLILVFFSRVSREMGKLGLGFTLVFIFMLLMGLYSDAIWWANVVPFLVLLLLKGLRRYTLISKDIWLLVICNLLLSKVWFEINREGLGDYMVSDPNGFPAQRYFQHFGLAQSIPMYLVYLIVFLLALLVVFLGKRRYAKAAGSE
;
A
#
# COMPACT_ATOMS: atom_id res chain seq x y z
N MET A 1 26.87 -12.13 5.84
CA MET A 1 26.35 -12.31 7.21
C MET A 1 25.08 -11.50 7.47
N THR A 2 25.05 -10.17 7.27
CA THR A 2 23.87 -9.33 7.58
C THR A 2 22.56 -9.77 6.91
N ARG A 3 22.59 -10.12 5.62
CA ARG A 3 21.38 -10.57 4.89
C ARG A 3 20.74 -11.82 5.49
N LEU A 4 21.58 -12.80 5.81
CA LEU A 4 21.13 -14.04 6.45
C LEU A 4 20.50 -13.73 7.80
N LEU A 5 21.13 -12.87 8.61
CA LEU A 5 20.56 -12.45 9.89
C LEU A 5 19.19 -11.77 9.74
N LEU A 6 19.04 -10.84 8.79
CA LEU A 6 17.76 -10.16 8.55
C LEU A 6 16.65 -11.14 8.14
N VAL A 7 16.96 -12.06 7.23
CA VAL A 7 16.01 -13.09 6.79
C VAL A 7 15.71 -14.05 7.93
N SER A 8 16.70 -14.54 8.66
CA SER A 8 16.49 -15.45 9.80
C SER A 8 15.64 -14.82 10.90
N LEU A 9 15.83 -13.54 11.22
CA LEU A 9 14.99 -12.83 12.19
C LEU A 9 13.55 -12.68 11.70
N LEU A 10 13.36 -12.31 10.43
CA LEU A 10 12.03 -12.24 9.82
C LEU A 10 11.33 -13.61 9.87
N LEU A 11 12.04 -14.67 9.46
CA LEU A 11 11.50 -16.03 9.42
C LEU A 11 11.18 -16.55 10.82
N ALA A 12 12.02 -16.30 11.81
CA ALA A 12 11.76 -16.70 13.20
C ALA A 12 10.47 -16.05 13.73
N ILE A 13 10.28 -14.75 13.46
CA ILE A 13 9.06 -14.04 13.80
C ILE A 13 7.85 -14.63 13.08
N VAL A 14 7.96 -14.85 11.77
CA VAL A 14 6.87 -15.38 10.94
C VAL A 14 6.45 -16.78 11.38
N ILE A 15 7.40 -17.68 11.64
CA ILE A 15 7.11 -19.04 12.12
C ILE A 15 6.35 -18.99 13.45
N PHE A 16 6.71 -18.08 14.35
CA PHE A 16 5.97 -17.86 15.59
C PHE A 16 4.54 -17.37 15.34
N GLN A 17 4.33 -16.48 14.36
CA GLN A 17 2.99 -15.96 14.02
C GLN A 17 2.12 -16.98 13.28
N ILE A 18 2.73 -17.88 12.49
CA ILE A 18 2.01 -18.99 11.84
C ILE A 18 1.33 -19.87 12.90
N GLN A 19 2.04 -20.20 13.98
CA GLN A 19 1.48 -20.95 15.12
C GLN A 19 0.66 -20.10 16.08
N GLY A 20 0.66 -18.77 15.90
CA GLY A 20 -0.09 -17.83 16.72
C GLY A 20 -1.58 -17.79 16.40
N GLU A 21 -2.25 -16.84 17.03
CA GLU A 21 -3.67 -16.56 16.85
C GLU A 21 -4.11 -16.37 15.39
N LYS A 22 -5.35 -16.77 15.12
CA LYS A 22 -6.08 -16.56 13.87
C LYS A 22 -7.35 -15.77 14.16
N ILE A 23 -7.84 -15.04 13.18
CA ILE A 23 -9.11 -14.32 13.30
C ILE A 23 -10.22 -15.32 13.71
N PRO A 24 -11.01 -15.04 14.77
CA PRO A 24 -11.99 -16.01 15.29
C PRO A 24 -13.28 -16.08 14.44
N ILE A 25 -13.32 -15.36 13.33
CA ILE A 25 -14.47 -15.28 12.43
C ILE A 25 -14.23 -16.21 11.24
N GLN A 26 -15.25 -16.99 10.89
CA GLN A 26 -15.23 -17.90 9.75
C GLN A 26 -13.99 -18.82 9.74
N GLU A 27 -13.62 -19.36 10.91
CA GLU A 27 -12.50 -20.30 11.06
C GLU A 27 -11.16 -19.77 10.50
N GLY A 28 -10.88 -18.48 10.68
CA GLY A 28 -9.64 -17.87 10.21
C GLY A 28 -9.71 -17.22 8.83
N ALA A 29 -10.85 -17.32 8.14
CA ALA A 29 -11.03 -16.68 6.84
C ALA A 29 -11.33 -15.16 6.95
N GLY A 30 -11.97 -14.72 8.04
CA GLY A 30 -12.40 -13.31 8.17
C GLY A 30 -13.64 -13.00 7.31
N TRP A 31 -13.80 -11.74 6.91
CA TRP A 31 -14.96 -11.29 6.12
C TRP A 31 -14.74 -11.54 4.62
N ASP A 32 -13.92 -10.70 3.98
CA ASP A 32 -13.57 -10.84 2.56
C ASP A 32 -12.91 -12.19 2.25
N GLY A 33 -12.24 -12.80 3.23
CA GLY A 33 -11.51 -14.05 3.03
C GLY A 33 -12.39 -15.29 2.98
N LEU A 34 -13.68 -15.23 3.37
CA LEU A 34 -14.60 -16.36 3.22
C LEU A 34 -14.75 -16.76 1.75
N GLY A 35 -15.10 -15.81 0.88
CA GLY A 35 -15.20 -16.08 -0.56
C GLY A 35 -13.87 -16.49 -1.20
N LEU A 36 -12.74 -16.03 -0.64
CA LEU A 36 -11.41 -16.45 -1.09
C LEU A 36 -11.05 -17.87 -0.64
N ARG A 37 -11.57 -18.32 0.51
CA ARG A 37 -11.46 -19.72 0.94
C ARG A 37 -12.34 -20.62 0.09
N GLU A 38 -13.58 -20.21 -0.21
CA GLU A 38 -14.49 -20.95 -1.10
C GLU A 38 -13.87 -21.18 -2.48
N ILE A 39 -13.15 -20.17 -3.01
CA ILE A 39 -12.31 -20.35 -4.21
C ILE A 39 -11.26 -21.44 -4.00
N SER A 40 -10.56 -21.47 -2.86
CA SER A 40 -9.57 -22.52 -2.57
C SER A 40 -10.21 -23.92 -2.43
N GLU A 41 -11.46 -24.01 -1.99
CA GLU A 41 -12.23 -25.26 -1.85
C GLU A 41 -12.68 -25.78 -3.21
N GLY A 42 -13.25 -24.93 -4.06
CA GLY A 42 -13.99 -25.36 -5.25
C GLY A 42 -13.62 -24.64 -6.55
N PHE A 43 -12.37 -24.17 -6.71
CA PHE A 43 -12.02 -23.27 -7.82
C PHE A 43 -12.53 -23.75 -9.19
N LEU A 44 -12.20 -24.99 -9.55
CA LEU A 44 -12.51 -25.57 -10.86
C LEU A 44 -14.01 -25.84 -11.04
N ASP A 45 -14.67 -26.37 -10.02
CA ASP A 45 -16.08 -26.75 -10.09
C ASP A 45 -16.98 -25.50 -10.13
N GLN A 46 -16.72 -24.51 -9.27
CA GLN A 46 -17.50 -23.27 -9.21
C GLN A 46 -17.31 -22.36 -10.44
N PHE A 47 -16.16 -22.44 -11.11
CA PHE A 47 -15.91 -21.63 -12.30
C PHE A 47 -16.85 -22.00 -13.46
N ASP A 48 -17.20 -23.30 -13.59
CA ASP A 48 -18.03 -23.81 -14.67
C ASP A 48 -19.53 -23.64 -14.41
N ASP A 49 -19.96 -23.71 -13.13
CA ASP A 49 -21.39 -23.69 -12.77
C ASP A 49 -21.92 -22.29 -12.40
N GLU A 50 -21.21 -21.52 -11.57
CA GLU A 50 -21.72 -20.27 -10.97
C GLU A 50 -20.88 -19.03 -11.33
N GLY A 51 -19.60 -19.22 -11.63
CA GLY A 51 -18.63 -18.15 -11.88
C GLY A 51 -18.33 -17.29 -10.66
N TYR A 52 -17.48 -16.27 -10.82
CA TYR A 52 -17.03 -15.40 -9.72
C TYR A 52 -17.38 -13.94 -9.97
N ASN A 53 -17.75 -13.19 -8.94
CA ASN A 53 -17.96 -11.75 -9.11
C ASN A 53 -16.63 -11.02 -9.46
N ALA A 54 -16.74 -9.84 -10.08
CA ALA A 54 -15.56 -9.10 -10.56
C ALA A 54 -14.54 -8.77 -9.46
N PHE A 55 -15.01 -8.56 -8.23
CA PHE A 55 -14.16 -8.29 -7.08
C PHE A 55 -13.27 -9.50 -6.74
N LEU A 56 -13.83 -10.71 -6.75
CA LEU A 56 -13.12 -11.96 -6.53
C LEU A 56 -12.18 -12.31 -7.69
N VAL A 57 -12.57 -12.10 -8.96
CA VAL A 57 -11.70 -12.34 -10.13
C VAL A 57 -10.39 -11.56 -10.04
N HIS A 58 -10.42 -10.33 -9.52
CA HIS A 58 -9.21 -9.52 -9.30
C HIS A 58 -8.29 -10.04 -8.18
N ARG A 59 -8.74 -11.01 -7.37
CA ARG A 59 -8.05 -11.53 -6.17
C ARG A 59 -7.85 -13.05 -6.23
N ILE A 60 -8.29 -13.71 -7.30
CA ILE A 60 -8.48 -15.15 -7.38
C ILE A 60 -7.19 -15.97 -7.42
N LEU A 61 -6.11 -15.42 -8.00
CA LEU A 61 -4.95 -16.22 -8.40
C LEU A 61 -4.28 -17.00 -7.26
N PRO A 62 -4.01 -16.43 -6.07
CA PRO A 62 -3.34 -17.16 -5.00
C PRO A 62 -4.18 -18.34 -4.51
N PHE A 63 -5.50 -18.16 -4.45
CA PHE A 63 -6.45 -19.12 -3.90
C PHE A 63 -6.77 -20.23 -4.89
N ALA A 64 -6.90 -19.88 -6.17
CA ALA A 64 -6.99 -20.84 -7.26
C ALA A 64 -5.72 -21.71 -7.35
N LEU A 65 -4.53 -21.12 -7.11
CA LEU A 65 -3.27 -21.87 -7.08
C LEU A 65 -3.26 -22.89 -5.93
N VAL A 66 -3.79 -22.54 -4.77
CA VAL A 66 -3.97 -23.47 -3.64
C VAL A 66 -4.85 -24.65 -4.06
N ASN A 67 -6.04 -24.38 -4.62
CA ASN A 67 -6.96 -25.43 -5.11
C ASN A 67 -6.28 -26.35 -6.13
N MET A 68 -5.62 -25.81 -7.15
CA MET A 68 -4.93 -26.60 -8.18
C MET A 68 -3.83 -27.48 -7.60
N ILE A 69 -3.04 -26.96 -6.66
CA ILE A 69 -1.97 -27.74 -6.00
C ILE A 69 -2.58 -28.88 -5.19
N PHE A 70 -3.63 -28.59 -4.42
CA PHE A 70 -4.37 -29.60 -3.65
C PHE A 70 -4.95 -30.69 -4.54
N GLY A 71 -5.61 -30.33 -5.64
CA GLY A 71 -6.19 -31.28 -6.60
C GLY A 71 -5.13 -32.16 -7.29
N VAL A 72 -3.98 -31.59 -7.67
CA VAL A 72 -2.89 -32.36 -8.32
C VAL A 72 -2.19 -33.30 -7.34
N LEU A 73 -2.00 -32.88 -6.08
CA LEU A 73 -1.35 -33.69 -5.06
C LEU A 73 -2.30 -34.65 -4.32
N GLY A 74 -3.61 -34.48 -4.54
CA GLY A 74 -4.65 -35.29 -3.92
C GLY A 74 -4.74 -35.10 -2.40
N PHE A 75 -4.46 -33.89 -1.88
CA PHE A 75 -4.76 -33.63 -0.47
C PHE A 75 -6.20 -33.15 -0.29
N ASP A 76 -6.71 -33.35 0.92
CA ASP A 76 -8.06 -32.97 1.30
C ASP A 76 -8.26 -31.45 1.25
N MET A 77 -9.44 -31.03 0.80
CA MET A 77 -9.84 -29.62 0.68
C MET A 77 -10.71 -29.17 1.86
N ASP A 78 -10.47 -29.71 3.05
CA ASP A 78 -11.11 -29.24 4.28
C ASP A 78 -10.51 -27.91 4.76
N HIS A 79 -11.24 -27.19 5.62
CA HIS A 79 -10.86 -25.84 6.07
C HIS A 79 -9.47 -25.80 6.72
N GLU A 80 -9.09 -26.82 7.50
CA GLU A 80 -7.80 -26.84 8.20
C GLU A 80 -6.66 -27.08 7.20
N SER A 81 -6.82 -28.02 6.27
CA SER A 81 -5.85 -28.27 5.20
C SER A 81 -5.62 -27.03 4.35
N LEU A 82 -6.70 -26.36 3.94
CA LEU A 82 -6.62 -25.12 3.15
C LEU A 82 -5.94 -23.98 3.91
N LEU A 83 -6.24 -23.82 5.21
CA LEU A 83 -5.58 -22.85 6.07
C LEU A 83 -4.05 -23.07 6.10
N HIS A 84 -3.60 -24.31 6.24
CA HIS A 84 -2.18 -24.64 6.18
C HIS A 84 -1.59 -24.38 4.79
N GLY A 85 -2.32 -24.74 3.72
CA GLY A 85 -1.93 -24.50 2.34
C GLY A 85 -1.69 -23.01 2.05
N ILE A 86 -2.62 -22.14 2.44
CA ILE A 86 -2.47 -20.70 2.23
C ILE A 86 -1.36 -20.09 3.10
N LEU A 87 -1.15 -20.59 4.33
CA LEU A 87 -0.02 -20.16 5.18
C LEU A 87 1.33 -20.52 4.56
N ILE A 88 1.47 -21.73 4.01
CA ILE A 88 2.67 -22.15 3.26
C ILE A 88 2.86 -21.25 2.04
N LEU A 89 1.80 -20.99 1.27
CA LEU A 89 1.89 -20.14 0.08
C LEU A 89 2.29 -18.70 0.44
N ASN A 90 1.72 -18.12 1.50
CA ASN A 90 2.11 -16.82 2.06
C ASN A 90 3.61 -16.80 2.42
N PHE A 91 4.10 -17.85 3.09
CA PHE A 91 5.51 -18.00 3.44
C PHE A 91 6.43 -18.04 2.21
N LEU A 92 6.07 -18.81 1.19
CA LEU A 92 6.83 -18.91 -0.07
C LEU A 92 6.87 -17.56 -0.81
N PHE A 93 5.76 -16.84 -0.86
CA PHE A 93 5.72 -15.50 -1.44
C PHE A 93 6.56 -14.50 -0.64
N LEU A 94 6.55 -14.55 0.69
CA LEU A 94 7.42 -13.70 1.49
C LEU A 94 8.91 -13.93 1.17
N MET A 95 9.32 -15.18 0.97
CA MET A 95 10.68 -15.53 0.55
C MET A 95 11.02 -14.98 -0.84
N LEU A 96 10.09 -15.05 -1.79
CA LEU A 96 10.22 -14.41 -3.10
C LEU A 96 10.36 -12.89 -2.98
N GLY A 97 9.59 -12.26 -2.09
CA GLY A 97 9.70 -10.85 -1.74
C GLY A 97 11.09 -10.48 -1.22
N CYS A 98 11.64 -11.26 -0.30
CA CYS A 98 13.01 -11.10 0.21
C CYS A 98 14.05 -11.20 -0.92
N TYR A 99 13.90 -12.17 -1.81
CA TYR A 99 14.77 -12.32 -2.98
C TYR A 99 14.76 -11.07 -3.86
N TRP A 100 13.57 -10.56 -4.24
CA TRP A 100 13.47 -9.34 -5.05
C TRP A 100 13.98 -8.11 -4.33
N TYR A 101 13.74 -7.98 -3.03
CA TYR A 101 14.28 -6.91 -2.21
C TYR A 101 15.82 -6.85 -2.29
N PHE A 102 16.52 -7.97 -2.10
CA PHE A 102 17.98 -7.98 -2.18
C PHE A 102 18.49 -7.72 -3.60
N LYS A 103 17.73 -8.08 -4.64
CA LYS A 103 18.05 -7.67 -6.03
C LYS A 103 17.92 -6.15 -6.20
N ILE A 104 16.90 -5.53 -5.61
CA ILE A 104 16.74 -4.07 -5.60
C ILE A 104 17.93 -3.42 -4.91
N ILE A 105 18.28 -3.86 -3.70
CA ILE A 105 19.39 -3.30 -2.94
C ILE A 105 20.73 -3.43 -3.69
N LYS A 106 20.99 -4.60 -4.30
CA LYS A 106 22.16 -4.80 -5.15
C LYS A 106 22.17 -3.81 -6.32
N LYS A 107 21.03 -3.60 -6.98
CA LYS A 107 20.91 -2.65 -8.10
C LYS A 107 21.11 -1.20 -7.66
N LEU A 108 20.62 -0.81 -6.48
CA LEU A 108 20.79 0.53 -5.91
C LEU A 108 22.23 0.79 -5.43
N ARG A 109 23.03 -0.27 -5.22
CA ARG A 109 24.36 -0.21 -4.58
C ARG A 109 24.29 0.49 -3.22
N SER A 110 23.26 0.16 -2.46
CA SER A 110 23.01 0.75 -1.14
C SER A 110 24.00 0.20 -0.10
N SER A 111 24.32 1.01 0.91
CA SER A 111 25.13 0.58 2.05
C SER A 111 24.35 -0.40 2.93
N THR A 112 25.06 -1.18 3.76
CA THR A 112 24.45 -2.12 4.72
C THR A 112 23.43 -1.44 5.65
N LYS A 113 23.71 -0.18 6.04
CA LYS A 113 22.80 0.67 6.82
C LYS A 113 21.46 0.89 6.13
N MET A 114 21.51 1.23 4.84
CA MET A 114 20.33 1.44 4.00
C MET A 114 19.61 0.14 3.67
N GLU A 115 20.35 -0.97 3.56
CA GLU A 115 19.81 -2.32 3.44
C GLU A 115 19.01 -2.71 4.69
N ILE A 116 19.55 -2.52 5.90
CA ILE A 116 18.81 -2.81 7.14
C ILE A 116 17.55 -1.93 7.24
N LEU A 117 17.70 -0.62 7.04
CA LEU A 117 16.56 0.31 7.10
C LEU A 117 15.48 -0.07 6.08
N GLY A 118 15.86 -0.28 4.82
CA GLY A 118 14.91 -0.64 3.77
C GLY A 118 14.22 -1.97 4.02
N PHE A 119 14.93 -2.96 4.57
CA PHE A 119 14.37 -4.26 4.89
C PHE A 119 13.32 -4.14 5.98
N VAL A 120 13.62 -3.39 7.06
CA VAL A 120 12.68 -3.19 8.17
C VAL A 120 11.48 -2.34 7.75
N LEU A 121 11.65 -1.30 6.93
CA LEU A 121 10.51 -0.53 6.42
C LEU A 121 9.60 -1.31 5.48
N MET A 122 10.14 -2.33 4.79
CA MET A 122 9.39 -3.16 3.87
C MET A 122 8.69 -4.31 4.61
N PHE A 123 9.45 -5.12 5.37
CA PHE A 123 8.97 -6.35 5.98
C PHE A 123 8.61 -6.22 7.46
N GLY A 124 9.03 -5.15 8.14
CA GLY A 124 8.74 -4.90 9.55
C GLY A 124 7.44 -4.15 9.78
N THR A 125 6.41 -4.42 8.98
CA THR A 125 5.11 -3.71 8.99
C THR A 125 4.02 -4.58 9.63
N PHE A 126 2.90 -4.00 10.04
CA PHE A 126 1.77 -4.76 10.57
C PHE A 126 1.23 -5.76 9.53
N LEU A 127 1.18 -5.34 8.26
CA LEU A 127 0.82 -6.22 7.15
C LEU A 127 1.62 -7.53 7.19
N VAL A 128 2.95 -7.42 7.11
CA VAL A 128 3.84 -8.57 6.91
C VAL A 128 4.10 -9.34 8.20
N LEU A 129 4.21 -8.68 9.35
CA LEU A 129 4.55 -9.35 10.61
C LEU A 129 3.34 -9.82 11.41
N LYS A 130 2.12 -9.38 11.09
CA LYS A 130 0.93 -9.74 11.88
C LYS A 130 -0.25 -10.14 11.01
N LEU A 131 -0.75 -9.24 10.17
CA LEU A 131 -2.01 -9.44 9.47
C LEU A 131 -1.99 -10.67 8.55
N SER A 132 -0.95 -10.84 7.74
CA SER A 132 -0.87 -11.95 6.77
C SER A 132 -0.85 -13.36 7.39
N TRP A 133 -0.64 -13.47 8.70
CA TRP A 133 -0.65 -14.73 9.43
C TRP A 133 -1.88 -14.88 10.33
N TYR A 134 -2.48 -13.76 10.73
CA TYR A 134 -3.69 -13.69 11.53
C TYR A 134 -4.95 -13.85 10.67
N GLU A 135 -4.97 -13.22 9.50
CA GLU A 135 -6.00 -13.30 8.46
C GLU A 135 -5.34 -13.78 7.15
N PRO A 136 -5.03 -15.08 7.05
CA PRO A 136 -4.20 -15.61 5.97
C PRO A 136 -4.91 -15.65 4.62
N PHE A 137 -6.24 -15.67 4.60
CA PHE A 137 -7.07 -15.57 3.39
C PHE A 137 -7.19 -14.12 2.89
N SER A 138 -6.07 -13.40 2.84
CA SER A 138 -5.99 -12.02 2.36
C SER A 138 -5.04 -11.91 1.17
N PRO A 139 -5.43 -11.27 0.05
CA PRO A 139 -4.57 -11.11 -1.11
C PRO A 139 -3.45 -10.07 -0.90
N ALA A 140 -3.46 -9.37 0.25
CA ALA A 140 -2.59 -8.22 0.49
C ALA A 140 -1.09 -8.57 0.51
N LEU A 141 -0.69 -9.71 1.09
CA LEU A 141 0.73 -10.12 1.09
C LEU A 141 1.23 -10.37 -0.33
N PHE A 142 0.43 -11.08 -1.13
CA PHE A 142 0.73 -11.34 -2.53
C PHE A 142 0.85 -10.04 -3.33
N ALA A 143 -0.09 -9.12 -3.13
CA ALA A 143 -0.08 -7.82 -3.78
C ALA A 143 1.19 -7.01 -3.43
N PHE A 144 1.57 -7.03 -2.14
CA PHE A 144 2.80 -6.42 -1.65
C PHE A 144 4.05 -7.03 -2.29
N VAL A 145 4.17 -8.36 -2.28
CA VAL A 145 5.32 -9.07 -2.87
C VAL A 145 5.43 -8.81 -4.37
N LEU A 146 4.33 -8.88 -5.12
CA LEU A 146 4.32 -8.58 -6.55
C LEU A 146 4.65 -7.11 -6.82
N GLY A 147 4.27 -6.18 -5.94
CA GLY A 147 4.73 -4.79 -5.97
C GLY A 147 6.25 -4.67 -5.84
N ILE A 148 6.90 -5.47 -4.97
CA ILE A 148 8.38 -5.55 -4.91
C ILE A 148 8.93 -6.07 -6.25
N GLY A 149 8.28 -7.08 -6.85
CA GLY A 149 8.61 -7.61 -8.16
C GLY A 149 8.56 -6.55 -9.26
N GLN A 150 7.49 -5.75 -9.31
CA GLN A 150 7.34 -4.64 -10.26
C GLN A 150 8.45 -3.61 -10.09
N VAL A 151 8.74 -3.19 -8.85
CA VAL A 151 9.85 -2.27 -8.57
C VAL A 151 11.18 -2.86 -9.05
N ASN A 152 11.47 -4.11 -8.73
CA ASN A 152 12.71 -4.80 -9.11
C ASN A 152 12.89 -4.84 -10.64
N TYR A 153 11.87 -5.25 -11.38
CA TYR A 153 11.97 -5.35 -12.85
C TYR A 153 11.96 -3.98 -13.53
N PHE A 154 11.23 -3.00 -12.98
CA PHE A 154 11.26 -1.63 -13.45
C PHE A 154 12.66 -1.01 -13.37
N ILE A 155 13.31 -1.04 -12.20
CA ILE A 155 14.65 -0.42 -12.05
C ILE A 155 15.76 -1.17 -12.81
N ARG A 156 15.50 -2.42 -13.21
CA ARG A 156 16.39 -3.23 -14.05
C ARG A 156 16.09 -3.09 -15.53
N TYR A 157 15.05 -2.36 -15.91
CA TYR A 157 14.59 -2.18 -17.29
C TYR A 157 14.17 -3.51 -17.98
N GLU A 158 13.69 -4.48 -17.21
CA GLU A 158 13.29 -5.81 -17.70
C GLU A 158 11.78 -5.83 -18.04
N LYS A 159 11.39 -5.17 -19.14
CA LYS A 159 9.98 -4.92 -19.51
C LYS A 159 9.13 -6.19 -19.62
N THR A 160 9.65 -7.27 -20.20
CA THR A 160 8.91 -8.54 -20.35
C THR A 160 8.56 -9.13 -18.98
N LYS A 161 9.51 -9.14 -18.05
CA LYS A 161 9.26 -9.66 -16.70
C LYS A 161 8.35 -8.74 -15.89
N LEU A 162 8.47 -7.42 -16.10
CA LEU A 162 7.53 -6.46 -15.53
C LEU A 162 6.10 -6.70 -16.05
N PHE A 163 5.94 -6.95 -17.35
CA PHE A 163 4.64 -7.29 -17.94
C PHE A 163 4.06 -8.57 -17.30
N LEU A 164 4.84 -9.65 -17.24
CA LEU A 164 4.41 -10.93 -16.66
C LEU A 164 4.01 -10.81 -15.19
N VAL A 165 4.83 -10.15 -14.36
CA VAL A 165 4.50 -9.90 -12.95
C VAL A 165 3.25 -9.04 -12.80
N SER A 166 3.06 -8.07 -13.70
CA SER A 166 1.90 -7.19 -13.65
C SER A 166 0.63 -7.91 -14.11
N LEU A 167 0.73 -8.81 -15.10
CA LEU A 167 -0.38 -9.63 -15.58
C LEU A 167 -0.85 -10.58 -14.49
N LEU A 168 0.06 -11.34 -13.88
CA LEU A 168 -0.25 -12.18 -12.72
C LEU A 168 -0.79 -11.34 -11.57
N GLY A 169 -0.17 -10.19 -11.32
CA GLY A 169 -0.60 -9.24 -10.31
C GLY A 169 -2.01 -8.71 -10.50
N GLY A 170 -2.50 -8.58 -11.75
CA GLY A 170 -3.88 -8.19 -12.00
C GLY A 170 -4.92 -9.15 -11.41
N PHE A 171 -4.59 -10.44 -11.30
CA PHE A 171 -5.49 -11.44 -10.68
C PHE A 171 -5.22 -11.62 -9.17
N VAL A 172 -4.38 -10.77 -8.59
CA VAL A 172 -4.11 -10.70 -7.14
C VAL A 172 -4.61 -9.38 -6.57
N TRP A 173 -4.40 -8.28 -7.31
CA TRP A 173 -4.76 -6.94 -6.90
C TRP A 173 -5.11 -6.07 -8.12
N PRO A 174 -6.25 -5.37 -8.13
CA PRO A 174 -6.78 -4.71 -9.32
C PRO A 174 -5.85 -3.62 -9.90
N THR A 175 -5.03 -2.99 -9.07
CA THR A 175 -4.16 -1.89 -9.50
C THR A 175 -2.77 -2.34 -9.97
N LEU A 176 -2.36 -3.60 -9.75
CA LEU A 176 -1.04 -4.07 -10.15
C LEU A 176 -0.87 -4.05 -11.68
N PHE A 177 -1.83 -4.58 -12.45
CA PHE A 177 -1.72 -4.58 -13.90
C PHE A 177 -1.65 -3.16 -14.50
N PRO A 178 -2.58 -2.22 -14.16
CA PRO A 178 -2.49 -0.83 -14.60
C PRO A 178 -1.16 -0.15 -14.24
N ILE A 179 -0.66 -0.33 -13.01
CA ILE A 179 0.63 0.24 -12.58
C ILE A 179 1.76 -0.28 -13.47
N GLY A 180 1.80 -1.59 -13.74
CA GLY A 180 2.77 -2.20 -14.64
C GLY A 180 2.76 -1.60 -16.04
N MET A 181 1.56 -1.43 -16.61
CA MET A 181 1.41 -0.89 -17.97
C MET A 181 1.84 0.58 -18.04
N ILE A 182 1.51 1.38 -17.02
CA ILE A 182 2.00 2.77 -16.90
C ILE A 182 3.54 2.78 -16.92
N LEU A 183 4.20 1.91 -16.14
CA LEU A 183 5.67 1.84 -16.09
C LEU A 183 6.31 1.36 -17.40
N ILE A 184 5.62 0.56 -18.21
CA ILE A 184 6.13 0.02 -19.47
C ILE A 184 6.00 1.02 -20.62
N PHE A 185 4.82 1.64 -20.76
CA PHE A 185 4.47 2.45 -21.93
C PHE A 185 4.78 3.92 -21.75
N MET A 186 4.68 4.47 -20.54
CA MET A 186 4.87 5.89 -20.32
C MET A 186 6.35 6.31 -20.48
N PRO A 187 6.62 7.58 -20.86
CA PRO A 187 7.99 8.05 -21.02
C PRO A 187 8.78 8.04 -19.70
N ASN A 188 10.07 7.72 -19.80
CA ASN A 188 11.02 7.77 -18.68
C ASN A 188 11.79 9.10 -18.61
N ASP A 189 11.33 10.12 -19.34
CA ASP A 189 11.91 11.46 -19.31
C ASP A 189 11.85 12.04 -17.90
N LYS A 190 12.96 12.61 -17.44
CA LYS A 190 13.05 13.24 -16.12
C LYS A 190 12.19 14.48 -16.07
N LEU A 191 11.58 14.73 -14.91
CA LEU A 191 10.83 15.96 -14.66
C LEU A 191 11.78 17.16 -14.48
N ILE A 192 11.22 18.35 -14.67
CA ILE A 192 11.94 19.61 -14.53
C ILE A 192 11.89 20.03 -13.07
N PHE A 193 13.04 20.35 -12.49
CA PHE A 193 13.18 20.72 -11.07
C PHE A 193 13.24 22.24 -10.92
N LYS A 194 12.77 22.75 -9.77
CA LYS A 194 12.87 24.18 -9.43
C LYS A 194 14.34 24.55 -9.15
N GLU A 195 14.82 25.62 -9.77
CA GLU A 195 16.17 26.17 -9.57
C GLU A 195 16.26 27.01 -8.28
N GLU A 196 15.21 27.77 -7.97
CA GLU A 196 15.20 28.70 -6.83
C GLU A 196 14.68 28.09 -5.52
N LYS A 197 15.06 28.72 -4.40
CA LYS A 197 14.48 28.45 -3.08
C LYS A 197 12.98 28.75 -3.09
N ILE A 198 12.20 27.82 -2.55
CA ILE A 198 10.74 27.86 -2.54
C ILE A 198 10.26 29.03 -1.67
N LYS A 199 9.58 30.02 -2.27
CA LYS A 199 8.73 31.00 -1.57
C LYS A 199 7.28 30.55 -1.72
N PHE A 200 6.52 30.55 -0.63
CA PHE A 200 5.09 30.25 -0.68
C PHE A 200 4.38 31.27 -1.59
N LYS A 201 3.50 30.79 -2.47
CA LYS A 201 2.64 31.61 -3.34
C LYS A 201 1.20 31.17 -3.13
N LEU A 202 0.27 32.13 -3.10
CA LEU A 202 -1.16 31.85 -2.94
C LEU A 202 -1.70 30.90 -4.02
N SER A 203 -1.13 30.94 -5.22
CA SER A 203 -1.47 30.01 -6.32
C SER A 203 -1.19 28.54 -6.00
N TYR A 204 -0.39 28.22 -4.97
CA TYR A 204 -0.19 26.84 -4.52
C TYR A 204 -1.37 26.27 -3.74
N LEU A 205 -2.33 27.10 -3.32
CA LEU A 205 -3.59 26.63 -2.73
C LEU A 205 -4.55 26.04 -3.78
N ILE A 206 -4.39 26.43 -5.05
CA ILE A 206 -5.32 26.07 -6.14
C ILE A 206 -5.54 24.55 -6.23
N PRO A 207 -4.51 23.68 -6.23
CA PRO A 207 -4.71 22.24 -6.28
C PRO A 207 -5.51 21.71 -5.07
N GLY A 208 -5.24 22.23 -3.87
CA GLY A 208 -5.99 21.86 -2.67
C GLY A 208 -7.45 22.28 -2.75
N LEU A 209 -7.73 23.50 -3.23
CA LEU A 209 -9.07 24.02 -3.41
C LEU A 209 -9.86 23.27 -4.50
N ILE A 210 -9.22 22.93 -5.62
CA ILE A 210 -9.83 22.10 -6.67
C ILE A 210 -10.19 20.73 -6.11
N PHE A 211 -9.28 20.10 -5.36
CA PHE A 211 -9.55 18.80 -4.74
C PHE A 211 -10.70 18.90 -3.74
N ALA A 212 -10.73 19.95 -2.92
CA ALA A 212 -11.80 20.20 -1.98
C ALA A 212 -13.16 20.39 -2.67
N ALA A 213 -13.20 21.16 -3.77
CA ALA A 213 -14.40 21.32 -4.59
C ALA A 213 -14.89 19.99 -5.16
N LEU A 214 -13.96 19.12 -5.59
CA LEU A 214 -14.29 17.77 -6.07
C LEU A 214 -14.88 16.89 -4.94
N VAL A 215 -14.30 16.93 -3.74
CA VAL A 215 -14.86 16.24 -2.57
C VAL A 215 -16.27 16.73 -2.25
N ILE A 216 -16.50 18.05 -2.27
CA ILE A 216 -17.83 18.63 -2.06
C ILE A 216 -18.82 18.20 -3.15
N LEU A 217 -18.39 18.15 -4.40
CA LEU A 217 -19.22 17.68 -5.51
C LEU A 217 -19.62 16.21 -5.32
N VAL A 218 -18.65 15.34 -5.03
CA VAL A 218 -18.91 13.91 -4.75
C VAL A 218 -19.84 13.78 -3.55
N TYR A 219 -19.61 14.54 -2.48
CA TYR A 219 -20.51 14.57 -1.33
C TYR A 219 -21.95 14.91 -1.73
N ARG A 220 -22.16 15.94 -2.56
CA ARG A 220 -23.50 16.31 -3.03
C ARG A 220 -24.16 15.27 -3.93
N LEU A 221 -23.38 14.50 -4.69
CA LEU A 221 -23.90 13.49 -5.61
C LEU A 221 -24.20 12.15 -4.92
N TYR A 222 -23.53 11.86 -3.81
CA TYR A 222 -23.51 10.52 -3.22
C TYR A 222 -23.91 10.46 -1.74
N ASP A 223 -24.10 11.60 -1.05
CA ASP A 223 -24.59 11.58 0.33
C ASP A 223 -26.09 11.27 0.36
N GLU A 224 -26.42 10.02 0.69
CA GLU A 224 -27.78 9.55 0.95
C GLU A 224 -28.26 9.87 2.38
N GLY A 225 -27.60 10.83 3.06
CA GLY A 225 -28.12 11.48 4.27
C GLY A 225 -27.54 10.99 5.60
N GLY A 226 -26.31 10.48 5.63
CA GLY A 226 -25.78 9.90 6.88
C GLY A 226 -24.27 9.69 7.02
N MET A 227 -23.46 9.90 5.97
CA MET A 227 -22.01 9.58 6.08
C MET A 227 -21.20 10.57 6.91
N LEU A 228 -21.73 11.77 7.18
CA LEU A 228 -21.05 12.80 7.97
C LEU A 228 -21.90 13.23 9.15
N SER A 229 -21.82 12.46 10.23
CA SER A 229 -22.47 12.78 11.51
C SER A 229 -21.92 14.05 12.20
N GLY A 230 -20.98 14.78 11.56
CA GLY A 230 -20.50 16.07 12.08
C GLY A 230 -19.88 16.97 11.02
N TYR A 231 -20.52 18.10 10.73
CA TYR A 231 -20.00 19.16 9.84
C TYR A 231 -18.60 19.65 10.23
N LEU A 232 -18.27 19.65 11.53
CA LEU A 232 -16.96 20.04 12.03
C LEU A 232 -15.87 19.04 11.59
N GLY A 233 -16.13 17.74 11.71
CA GLY A 233 -15.20 16.69 11.29
C GLY A 233 -14.90 16.78 9.80
N PHE A 234 -15.95 16.95 8.99
CA PHE A 234 -15.84 17.18 7.56
C PHE A 234 -15.01 18.41 7.22
N GLY A 235 -15.32 19.56 7.83
CA GLY A 235 -14.61 20.82 7.57
C GLY A 235 -13.12 20.73 7.90
N LEU A 236 -12.78 20.12 9.04
CA LEU A 236 -11.39 19.90 9.44
C LEU A 236 -10.69 18.87 8.55
N GLY A 237 -11.40 17.81 8.13
CA GLY A 237 -10.92 16.83 7.16
C GLY A 237 -10.56 17.47 5.81
N LEU A 238 -11.47 18.29 5.28
CA LEU A 238 -11.28 19.04 4.05
C LEU A 238 -10.10 20.01 4.14
N LEU A 239 -10.00 20.75 5.25
CA LEU A 239 -8.88 21.65 5.51
C LEU A 239 -7.55 20.88 5.55
N SER A 240 -7.54 19.70 6.16
CA SER A 240 -6.34 18.85 6.23
C SER A 240 -5.89 18.38 4.84
N LEU A 241 -6.81 18.04 3.94
CA LEU A 241 -6.50 17.69 2.56
C LEU A 241 -5.94 18.88 1.79
N ILE A 242 -6.59 20.05 1.87
CA ILE A 242 -6.13 21.28 1.23
C ILE A 242 -4.68 21.56 1.66
N LEU A 243 -4.41 21.47 2.97
CA LEU A 243 -3.09 21.69 3.53
C LEU A 243 -2.08 20.67 2.97
N VAL A 244 -2.38 19.36 3.06
CA VAL A 244 -1.45 18.30 2.63
C VAL A 244 -1.13 18.40 1.14
N PHE A 245 -2.12 18.61 0.27
CA PHE A 245 -1.89 18.76 -1.17
C PHE A 245 -1.12 20.04 -1.49
N THR A 246 -1.46 21.15 -0.85
CA THR A 246 -0.74 22.43 -1.01
C THR A 246 0.73 22.26 -0.63
N LEU A 247 1.00 21.65 0.53
CA LEU A 247 2.34 21.38 1.01
C LEU A 247 3.09 20.42 0.07
N ALA A 248 2.42 19.36 -0.40
CA ALA A 248 3.00 18.40 -1.34
C ALA A 248 3.46 19.11 -2.64
N VAL A 249 2.59 19.89 -3.27
CA VAL A 249 2.93 20.64 -4.50
C VAL A 249 4.04 21.64 -4.24
N THR A 250 3.94 22.41 -3.14
CA THR A 250 4.90 23.46 -2.78
C THR A 250 6.30 22.89 -2.55
N TYR A 251 6.39 21.83 -1.73
CA TYR A 251 7.66 21.25 -1.25
C TYR A 251 8.22 20.10 -2.11
N SER A 252 7.49 19.63 -3.13
CA SER A 252 7.97 18.58 -4.06
C SER A 252 9.32 18.89 -4.74
N GLY A 253 9.66 20.18 -4.90
CA GLY A 253 10.86 20.62 -5.62
C GLY A 253 10.77 20.42 -7.15
N ILE A 254 9.61 20.02 -7.66
CA ILE A 254 9.31 19.83 -9.08
C ILE A 254 8.63 21.09 -9.62
N ASP A 255 9.08 21.57 -10.78
CA ASP A 255 8.34 22.56 -11.55
C ASP A 255 7.22 21.84 -12.31
N TRP A 256 6.08 21.68 -11.66
CA TRP A 256 4.93 20.93 -12.20
C TRP A 256 4.41 21.51 -13.51
N PHE A 257 4.48 22.83 -13.69
CA PHE A 257 4.00 23.47 -14.91
C PHE A 257 4.90 23.18 -16.11
N LYS A 258 6.21 23.38 -15.95
CA LYS A 258 7.17 23.01 -17.01
C LYS A 258 7.17 21.49 -17.26
N SER A 259 7.06 20.69 -16.20
CA SER A 259 7.00 19.23 -16.30
C SER A 259 5.73 18.75 -17.01
N LEU A 260 4.58 19.39 -16.81
CA LEU A 260 3.33 19.09 -17.51
C LEU A 260 3.43 19.45 -19.01
N ARG A 261 4.07 20.58 -19.34
CA ARG A 261 4.36 20.92 -20.75
C ARG A 261 5.32 19.92 -21.39
N LEU A 262 6.34 19.47 -20.65
CA LEU A 262 7.24 18.41 -21.12
C LEU A 262 6.46 17.10 -21.33
N PHE A 263 5.56 16.76 -20.40
CA PHE A 263 4.69 15.60 -20.50
C PHE A 263 3.87 15.64 -21.79
N GLN A 264 3.15 16.73 -22.04
CA GLN A 264 2.36 16.92 -23.27
C GLN A 264 3.21 16.76 -24.55
N LYS A 265 4.44 17.29 -24.56
CA LYS A 265 5.35 17.19 -25.72
C LYS A 265 5.91 15.78 -25.95
N ARG A 266 6.13 15.02 -24.87
CA ARG A 266 6.77 13.68 -24.93
C ARG A 266 5.77 12.54 -25.01
N LEU A 267 4.51 12.81 -24.71
CA LEU A 267 3.44 11.83 -24.77
C LEU A 267 3.06 11.57 -26.24
N LYS A 268 3.50 10.43 -26.76
CA LYS A 268 3.10 9.97 -28.09
C LYS A 268 1.73 9.31 -28.02
N ALA A 269 0.82 9.66 -28.93
CA ALA A 269 -0.51 9.07 -29.02
C ALA A 269 -0.46 7.53 -29.04
N GLU A 270 0.45 6.96 -29.83
CA GLU A 270 0.71 5.51 -29.90
C GLU A 270 0.91 4.85 -28.52
N LYS A 271 1.70 5.47 -27.63
CA LYS A 271 1.95 4.94 -26.28
C LYS A 271 0.72 5.00 -25.40
N ILE A 272 -0.08 6.07 -25.52
CA ILE A 272 -1.35 6.18 -24.81
C ILE A 272 -2.30 5.10 -25.31
N THR A 273 -2.39 4.91 -26.62
CA THR A 273 -3.23 3.87 -27.24
C THR A 273 -2.85 2.50 -26.72
N TYR A 274 -1.56 2.14 -26.69
CA TYR A 274 -1.12 0.85 -26.13
C TYR A 274 -1.44 0.71 -24.65
N LEU A 275 -1.28 1.78 -23.86
CA LEU A 275 -1.67 1.76 -22.45
C LEU A 275 -3.17 1.52 -22.29
N LEU A 276 -4.01 2.31 -22.97
CA LEU A 276 -5.47 2.23 -22.87
C LEU A 276 -6.01 0.89 -23.40
N VAL A 277 -5.49 0.40 -24.53
CA VAL A 277 -5.88 -0.89 -25.10
C VAL A 277 -5.46 -2.03 -24.18
N SER A 278 -4.24 -2.01 -23.63
CA SER A 278 -3.78 -3.09 -22.74
C SER A 278 -4.61 -3.11 -21.45
N VAL A 279 -4.80 -1.95 -20.81
CA VAL A 279 -5.60 -1.84 -19.57
C VAL A 279 -7.07 -2.16 -19.84
N GLY A 280 -7.64 -1.63 -20.93
CA GLY A 280 -9.00 -1.91 -21.35
C GLY A 280 -9.23 -3.39 -21.65
N ALA A 281 -8.34 -4.03 -22.42
CA ALA A 281 -8.43 -5.46 -22.71
C ALA A 281 -8.37 -6.31 -21.44
N TYR A 282 -7.51 -5.95 -20.49
CA TYR A 282 -7.46 -6.62 -19.19
C TYR A 282 -8.77 -6.49 -18.41
N PHE A 283 -9.35 -5.28 -18.30
CA PHE A 283 -10.63 -5.11 -17.62
C PHE A 283 -11.79 -5.79 -18.36
N VAL A 284 -11.74 -5.85 -19.70
CA VAL A 284 -12.70 -6.63 -20.49
C VAL A 284 -12.55 -8.12 -20.17
N ILE A 285 -11.34 -8.66 -20.09
CA ILE A 285 -11.11 -10.06 -19.69
C ILE A 285 -11.68 -10.30 -18.30
N VAL A 286 -11.39 -9.43 -17.33
CA VAL A 286 -11.95 -9.58 -15.97
C VAL A 286 -13.47 -9.51 -15.98
N TYR A 287 -14.05 -8.59 -16.74
CA TYR A 287 -15.51 -8.47 -16.88
C TYR A 287 -16.13 -9.71 -17.54
N LEU A 288 -15.49 -10.29 -18.55
CA LEU A 288 -15.96 -11.50 -19.23
C LEU A 288 -15.83 -12.75 -18.36
N LEU A 289 -14.85 -12.78 -17.44
CA LEU A 289 -14.71 -13.83 -16.43
C LEU A 289 -15.64 -13.63 -15.23
N ALA A 290 -16.20 -12.44 -15.08
CA ALA A 290 -17.03 -12.11 -13.93
C ALA A 290 -18.49 -12.52 -14.15
N VAL A 291 -19.08 -13.18 -13.15
CA VAL A 291 -20.50 -13.54 -13.11
C VAL A 291 -21.13 -12.93 -11.85
N GLY A 292 -22.41 -12.52 -11.96
CA GLY A 292 -23.15 -11.92 -10.86
C GLY A 292 -22.88 -10.42 -10.64
N GLN A 293 -23.56 -9.84 -9.66
CA GLN A 293 -23.35 -8.45 -9.27
C GLN A 293 -22.11 -8.34 -8.38
N SER A 294 -21.29 -7.32 -8.62
CA SER A 294 -20.19 -6.99 -7.71
C SER A 294 -20.76 -6.48 -6.39
N GLU A 295 -20.34 -7.06 -5.26
CA GLU A 295 -20.64 -6.56 -3.91
C GLU A 295 -20.17 -5.12 -3.71
N PHE A 296 -19.20 -4.70 -4.52
CA PHE A 296 -18.62 -3.38 -4.46
C PHE A 296 -18.82 -2.63 -5.78
N THR A 297 -19.59 -1.54 -5.73
CA THR A 297 -19.93 -0.74 -6.91
C THR A 297 -18.87 0.31 -7.20
N LEU A 298 -18.75 0.74 -8.46
CA LEU A 298 -17.91 1.88 -8.83
C LEU A 298 -18.33 3.16 -8.10
N LYS A 299 -19.62 3.29 -7.77
CA LYS A 299 -20.19 4.38 -6.97
C LYS A 299 -19.57 4.40 -5.57
N GLU A 300 -19.57 3.27 -4.86
CA GLU A 300 -18.99 3.15 -3.52
C GLU A 300 -17.47 3.32 -3.55
N PHE A 301 -16.80 2.82 -4.60
CA PHE A 301 -15.37 3.06 -4.80
C PHE A 301 -15.06 4.55 -4.87
N ILE A 302 -15.73 5.27 -5.75
CA ILE A 302 -15.52 6.71 -5.94
C ILE A 302 -15.89 7.46 -4.66
N ALA A 303 -17.08 7.21 -4.11
CA ALA A 303 -17.54 7.84 -2.88
C ALA A 303 -16.53 7.64 -1.73
N GLY A 304 -16.09 6.40 -1.51
CA GLY A 304 -15.12 6.09 -0.46
C GLY A 304 -13.77 6.80 -0.64
N HIS A 305 -13.24 6.92 -1.87
CA HIS A 305 -11.97 7.60 -2.11
C HIS A 305 -12.00 9.11 -1.79
N PHE A 306 -13.15 9.76 -1.93
CA PHE A 306 -13.28 11.20 -1.69
C PHE A 306 -13.89 11.53 -0.32
N LEU A 307 -14.80 10.71 0.20
CA LEU A 307 -15.53 10.99 1.44
C LEU A 307 -14.84 10.43 2.69
N HIS A 308 -14.17 9.29 2.62
CA HIS A 308 -13.43 8.73 3.76
C HIS A 308 -12.32 9.64 4.31
N PRO A 309 -11.44 10.25 3.48
CA PRO A 309 -10.34 11.05 3.97
C PRO A 309 -10.79 12.35 4.68
N VAL A 310 -12.06 12.75 4.53
CA VAL A 310 -12.64 13.92 5.19
C VAL A 310 -13.47 13.58 6.42
N GLN A 311 -13.68 12.31 6.76
CA GLN A 311 -14.40 11.93 7.98
C GLN A 311 -13.68 12.42 9.23
N ARG A 312 -12.34 12.35 9.24
CA ARG A 312 -11.50 12.87 10.33
C ARG A 312 -10.22 13.49 9.77
N PRO A 313 -9.64 14.51 10.43
CA PRO A 313 -8.40 15.15 9.95
C PRO A 313 -7.27 14.14 9.80
N LEU A 314 -6.59 14.13 8.64
CA LEU A 314 -5.43 13.27 8.40
C LEU A 314 -5.68 11.75 8.59
N ILE A 315 -6.93 11.28 8.65
CA ILE A 315 -7.24 9.85 8.90
C ILE A 315 -6.55 8.94 7.90
N PHE A 316 -6.49 9.35 6.64
CA PHE A 316 -5.80 8.64 5.60
C PHE A 316 -4.31 8.43 5.93
N LEU A 317 -3.60 9.45 6.42
CA LEU A 317 -2.20 9.31 6.86
C LEU A 317 -2.06 8.45 8.12
N ILE A 318 -2.98 8.61 9.07
CA ILE A 318 -2.95 7.88 10.35
C ILE A 318 -3.19 6.39 10.14
N SER A 319 -4.11 6.04 9.25
CA SER A 319 -4.34 4.66 8.84
C SER A 319 -3.12 4.06 8.15
N GLN A 320 -2.54 4.76 7.16
CA GLN A 320 -1.31 4.27 6.54
C GLN A 320 -0.16 4.12 7.57
N PHE A 321 -0.09 5.03 8.56
CA PHE A 321 0.92 4.96 9.63
C PHE A 321 0.68 3.79 10.59
N SER A 322 -0.57 3.52 10.98
CA SER A 322 -0.90 2.43 11.89
C SER A 322 -0.51 1.07 11.30
N PHE A 323 -0.53 0.97 9.96
CA PHE A 323 -0.29 -0.25 9.20
C PHE A 323 1.18 -0.41 8.76
N TYR A 324 1.79 0.66 8.22
CA TYR A 324 3.15 0.64 7.66
C TYR A 324 4.22 1.28 8.56
N GLY A 325 3.82 1.75 9.74
CA GLY A 325 4.73 2.24 10.77
C GLY A 325 5.50 3.48 10.35
N ILE A 326 6.80 3.51 10.66
CA ILE A 326 7.65 4.71 10.56
C ILE A 326 7.90 5.16 9.12
N LEU A 327 7.53 4.34 8.12
CA LEU A 327 7.62 4.68 6.70
C LEU A 327 6.91 6.00 6.39
N ILE A 328 5.69 6.21 6.89
CA ILE A 328 4.89 7.39 6.57
C ILE A 328 5.56 8.68 7.11
N PRO A 329 5.95 8.78 8.40
CA PRO A 329 6.75 9.90 8.91
C PRO A 329 8.04 10.16 8.13
N LEU A 330 8.77 9.11 7.72
CA LEU A 330 9.98 9.25 6.91
C LEU A 330 9.68 9.86 5.53
N ILE A 331 8.65 9.38 4.85
CA ILE A 331 8.23 9.94 3.56
C ILE A 331 7.86 11.41 3.70
N LEU A 332 7.12 11.81 4.74
CA LEU A 332 6.72 13.20 4.97
C LEU A 332 7.92 14.12 5.27
N VAL A 333 8.81 13.71 6.16
CA VAL A 333 10.00 14.51 6.54
C VAL A 333 10.98 14.64 5.37
N PHE A 334 11.11 13.61 4.55
CA PHE A 334 11.97 13.60 3.36
C PHE A 334 11.20 13.84 2.05
N PHE A 335 9.98 14.36 2.12
CA PHE A 335 9.06 14.45 0.97
C PHE A 335 9.68 15.12 -0.25
N SER A 336 10.32 16.29 -0.06
CA SER A 336 10.99 17.00 -1.15
C SER A 336 12.05 16.15 -1.87
N ARG A 337 12.75 15.28 -1.15
CA ARG A 337 13.77 14.38 -1.72
C ARG A 337 13.12 13.18 -2.40
N VAL A 338 12.13 12.59 -1.77
CA VAL A 338 11.29 11.52 -2.33
C VAL A 338 10.69 11.97 -3.67
N SER A 339 10.07 13.15 -3.72
CA SER A 339 9.51 13.73 -4.94
C SER A 339 10.58 13.99 -6.00
N ARG A 340 11.75 14.51 -5.63
CA ARG A 340 12.84 14.69 -6.61
C ARG A 340 13.34 13.37 -7.19
N GLU A 341 13.48 12.33 -6.38
CA GLU A 341 13.88 11.00 -6.87
C GLU A 341 12.82 10.34 -7.73
N MET A 342 11.54 10.53 -7.42
CA MET A 342 10.42 10.18 -8.30
C MET A 342 10.55 10.90 -9.64
N GLY A 343 10.78 12.21 -9.61
CA GLY A 343 10.98 13.02 -10.81
C GLY A 343 12.15 12.56 -11.67
N LYS A 344 13.20 12.01 -11.05
CA LYS A 344 14.37 11.44 -11.75
C LYS A 344 14.12 10.05 -12.36
N LEU A 345 13.16 9.30 -11.84
CA LEU A 345 12.77 7.99 -12.39
C LEU A 345 11.87 8.14 -13.62
N GLY A 346 11.29 9.33 -13.82
CA GLY A 346 10.64 9.74 -15.06
C GLY A 346 9.15 9.97 -14.94
N LEU A 347 8.52 10.37 -16.05
CA LEU A 347 7.09 10.68 -16.13
C LEU A 347 6.21 9.47 -15.79
N GLY A 348 6.52 8.28 -16.31
CA GLY A 348 5.76 7.05 -16.00
C GLY A 348 5.74 6.73 -14.51
N PHE A 349 6.90 6.76 -13.86
CA PHE A 349 6.99 6.55 -12.41
C PHE A 349 6.28 7.65 -11.61
N THR A 350 6.31 8.89 -12.10
CA THR A 350 5.60 10.01 -11.47
C THR A 350 4.08 9.83 -11.54
N LEU A 351 3.54 9.36 -12.68
CA LEU A 351 2.12 9.04 -12.78
C LEU A 351 1.72 7.93 -11.83
N VAL A 352 2.53 6.89 -11.72
CA VAL A 352 2.32 5.82 -10.73
C VAL A 352 2.30 6.40 -9.32
N PHE A 353 3.24 7.27 -8.94
CA PHE A 353 3.24 7.90 -7.63
C PHE A 353 2.03 8.81 -7.39
N ILE A 354 1.57 9.57 -8.38
CA ILE A 354 0.34 10.38 -8.27
C ILE A 354 -0.87 9.46 -8.06
N PHE A 355 -0.98 8.40 -8.86
CA PHE A 355 -2.02 7.39 -8.72
C PHE A 355 -1.98 6.75 -7.32
N MET A 356 -0.80 6.41 -6.81
CA MET A 356 -0.59 5.90 -5.45
C MET A 356 -1.08 6.88 -4.38
N LEU A 357 -0.73 8.17 -4.50
CA LEU A 357 -1.20 9.20 -3.56
C LEU A 357 -2.73 9.31 -3.56
N LEU A 358 -3.37 9.24 -4.72
CA LEU A 358 -4.83 9.25 -4.83
C LEU A 358 -5.46 8.01 -4.18
N MET A 359 -4.90 6.82 -4.42
CA MET A 359 -5.35 5.59 -3.75
C MET A 359 -5.13 5.67 -2.23
N GLY A 360 -4.15 6.46 -1.76
CA GLY A 360 -3.88 6.63 -0.33
C GLY A 360 -4.77 7.55 0.44
N LEU A 361 -5.65 8.24 -0.27
CA LEU A 361 -6.75 8.96 0.34
C LEU A 361 -7.79 7.98 0.90
N TYR A 362 -7.92 6.81 0.28
CA TYR A 362 -8.74 5.74 0.84
C TYR A 362 -8.18 5.35 2.22
N SER A 363 -9.04 5.44 3.22
CA SER A 363 -8.62 5.35 4.63
C SER A 363 -8.36 3.92 5.10
N ASP A 364 -8.51 2.90 4.24
CA ASP A 364 -8.06 1.54 4.55
C ASP A 364 -6.67 1.28 3.98
N ALA A 365 -5.71 1.09 4.89
CA ALA A 365 -4.30 0.94 4.56
C ALA A 365 -3.97 -0.34 3.79
N ILE A 366 -4.84 -1.35 3.82
CA ILE A 366 -4.63 -2.60 3.08
C ILE A 366 -4.55 -2.35 1.56
N TRP A 367 -5.24 -1.32 1.06
CA TRP A 367 -5.21 -0.94 -0.37
C TRP A 367 -3.86 -0.40 -0.85
N TRP A 368 -2.93 -0.17 0.07
CA TRP A 368 -1.57 0.28 -0.21
C TRP A 368 -0.54 -0.84 -0.28
N ALA A 369 -0.95 -2.10 -0.14
CA ALA A 369 -0.04 -3.23 -0.08
C ALA A 369 0.94 -3.26 -1.26
N ASN A 370 0.44 -3.15 -2.49
CA ASN A 370 1.28 -3.14 -3.70
C ASN A 370 2.06 -1.82 -3.93
N VAL A 371 1.71 -0.76 -3.21
CA VAL A 371 2.28 0.59 -3.35
C VAL A 371 3.51 0.80 -2.47
N VAL A 372 3.50 0.23 -1.27
CA VAL A 372 4.56 0.38 -0.27
C VAL A 372 5.97 0.11 -0.82
N PRO A 373 6.22 -0.91 -1.66
CA PRO A 373 7.53 -1.14 -2.26
C PRO A 373 8.08 0.05 -3.06
N PHE A 374 7.22 0.80 -3.74
CA PHE A 374 7.59 1.99 -4.51
C PHE A 374 7.99 3.15 -3.59
N LEU A 375 7.27 3.34 -2.48
CA LEU A 375 7.60 4.36 -1.48
C LEU A 375 8.93 4.07 -0.80
N VAL A 376 9.18 2.81 -0.42
CA VAL A 376 10.46 2.38 0.14
C VAL A 376 11.60 2.63 -0.85
N LEU A 377 11.43 2.28 -2.14
CA LEU A 377 12.41 2.58 -3.18
C LEU A 377 12.75 4.08 -3.24
N LEU A 378 11.73 4.94 -3.31
CA LEU A 378 11.92 6.38 -3.39
C LEU A 378 12.63 6.93 -2.15
N LEU A 379 12.23 6.47 -0.96
CA LEU A 379 12.84 6.87 0.29
C LEU A 379 14.31 6.46 0.34
N LEU A 380 14.65 5.22 -0.02
CA LEU A 380 16.04 4.75 -0.03
C LEU A 380 16.90 5.55 -1.01
N LYS A 381 16.38 5.87 -2.20
CA LYS A 381 17.08 6.77 -3.15
C LYS A 381 17.25 8.17 -2.58
N GLY A 382 16.21 8.71 -1.92
CA GLY A 382 16.23 10.06 -1.34
C GLY A 382 17.20 10.19 -0.17
N LEU A 383 17.31 9.13 0.64
CA LEU A 383 18.19 9.07 1.81
C LEU A 383 19.66 8.79 1.45
N ARG A 384 19.96 8.29 0.25
CA ARG A 384 21.34 7.98 -0.17
C ARG A 384 22.31 9.17 -0.09
N ARG A 385 21.80 10.40 -0.15
CA ARG A 385 22.59 11.64 -0.03
C ARG A 385 22.93 12.03 1.41
N TYR A 386 22.38 11.31 2.39
CA TYR A 386 22.56 11.59 3.82
C TYR A 386 23.48 10.56 4.46
N THR A 387 24.35 11.01 5.37
CA THR A 387 25.15 10.11 6.19
C THR A 387 24.33 9.68 7.41
N LEU A 388 23.67 8.53 7.31
CA LEU A 388 22.86 8.00 8.40
C LEU A 388 23.72 7.49 9.57
N ILE A 389 23.37 7.97 10.77
CA ILE A 389 23.98 7.56 12.03
C ILE A 389 23.42 6.20 12.43
N SER A 390 24.28 5.26 12.85
CA SER A 390 23.85 3.90 13.19
C SER A 390 22.83 3.86 14.34
N LYS A 391 22.98 4.74 15.33
CA LYS A 391 22.04 4.89 16.46
C LYS A 391 20.63 5.22 15.98
N ASP A 392 20.51 6.12 15.00
CA ASP A 392 19.22 6.54 14.46
C ASP A 392 18.56 5.43 13.66
N ILE A 393 19.35 4.63 12.93
CA ILE A 393 18.83 3.45 12.22
C ILE A 393 18.26 2.44 13.22
N TRP A 394 19.00 2.11 14.28
CA TRP A 394 18.50 1.18 15.29
C TRP A 394 17.26 1.70 16.00
N LEU A 395 17.20 3.00 16.30
CA LEU A 395 15.99 3.62 16.83
C LEU A 395 14.81 3.45 15.88
N LEU A 396 14.98 3.76 14.58
CA LEU A 396 13.94 3.58 13.57
C LEU A 396 13.51 2.10 13.45
N VAL A 397 14.46 1.16 13.54
CA VAL A 397 14.18 -0.27 13.51
C VAL A 397 13.32 -0.69 14.70
N ILE A 398 13.72 -0.32 15.92
CA ILE A 398 12.98 -0.65 17.14
C ILE A 398 11.58 -0.02 17.11
N CYS A 399 11.48 1.27 16.75
CA CYS A 399 10.19 1.94 16.62
C CYS A 399 9.29 1.23 15.60
N ASN A 400 9.83 0.82 14.45
CA ASN A 400 9.01 0.16 13.43
C ASN A 400 8.54 -1.24 13.88
N LEU A 401 9.40 -2.01 14.57
CA LEU A 401 9.00 -3.31 15.14
C LEU A 401 7.98 -3.19 16.27
N LEU A 402 8.02 -2.11 17.06
CA LEU A 402 6.96 -1.84 18.03
C LEU A 402 5.64 -1.49 17.33
N LEU A 403 5.69 -0.66 16.28
CA LEU A 403 4.53 -0.24 15.48
C LEU A 403 3.94 -1.36 14.62
N SER A 404 4.73 -2.38 14.27
CA SER A 404 4.24 -3.58 13.56
C SER A 404 3.31 -4.42 14.42
N LYS A 405 3.36 -4.25 15.76
CA LYS A 405 2.48 -4.92 16.73
C LYS A 405 2.52 -6.44 16.65
N VAL A 406 3.66 -6.97 16.19
CA VAL A 406 3.95 -8.40 16.21
C VAL A 406 3.81 -9.01 17.62
N TRP A 407 4.05 -8.21 18.65
CA TRP A 407 3.93 -8.57 20.07
C TRP A 407 2.50 -8.47 20.61
N PHE A 408 1.58 -7.84 19.87
CA PHE A 408 0.24 -7.55 20.35
C PHE A 408 -0.67 -8.75 20.06
N GLU A 409 -1.34 -9.23 21.11
CA GLU A 409 -2.38 -10.26 21.03
C GLU A 409 -3.71 -9.61 20.63
N ILE A 410 -4.30 -10.01 19.52
CA ILE A 410 -5.56 -9.45 19.01
C ILE A 410 -6.73 -10.15 19.69
N ASN A 411 -6.70 -11.49 19.76
CA ASN A 411 -7.74 -12.33 20.31
C ASN A 411 -7.89 -12.12 21.81
N ARG A 412 -9.14 -11.88 22.21
CA ARG A 412 -9.61 -11.85 23.60
C ARG A 412 -10.99 -12.50 23.64
N GLU A 413 -11.37 -12.93 24.83
CA GLU A 413 -12.71 -13.46 25.07
C GLU A 413 -13.78 -12.47 24.57
N GLY A 414 -14.77 -12.97 23.83
CA GLY A 414 -15.84 -12.18 23.23
C GLY A 414 -15.45 -11.37 21.98
N LEU A 415 -14.23 -11.52 21.44
CA LEU A 415 -13.81 -10.76 20.25
C LEU A 415 -14.74 -10.95 19.03
N GLY A 416 -15.06 -12.21 18.70
CA GLY A 416 -15.90 -12.52 17.53
C GLY A 416 -17.29 -11.87 17.62
N ASP A 417 -17.92 -11.93 18.79
CA ASP A 417 -19.24 -11.35 19.02
C ASP A 417 -19.22 -9.83 18.86
N TYR A 418 -18.26 -9.16 19.52
CA TYR A 418 -18.11 -7.70 19.44
C TYR A 418 -17.78 -7.22 18.03
N MET A 419 -17.04 -7.99 17.25
CA MET A 419 -16.73 -7.64 15.86
C MET A 419 -18.00 -7.51 14.99
N VAL A 420 -19.08 -8.21 15.34
CA VAL A 420 -20.37 -8.14 14.67
C VAL A 420 -21.30 -7.12 15.35
N SER A 421 -21.38 -7.14 16.68
CA SER A 421 -22.38 -6.37 17.43
C SER A 421 -21.98 -4.91 17.73
N ASP A 422 -20.71 -4.66 18.05
CA ASP A 422 -20.17 -3.33 18.37
C ASP A 422 -18.71 -3.21 17.89
N PRO A 423 -18.48 -2.98 16.58
CA PRO A 423 -17.14 -2.90 16.02
C PRO A 423 -16.34 -1.71 16.58
N ASN A 424 -17.00 -0.68 17.12
CA ASN A 424 -16.34 0.49 17.71
C ASN A 424 -15.91 0.28 19.17
N GLY A 425 -16.44 -0.75 19.84
CA GLY A 425 -16.15 -1.12 21.22
C GLY A 425 -14.90 -1.99 21.39
N PHE A 426 -14.50 -2.19 22.63
CA PHE A 426 -13.54 -3.23 23.00
C PHE A 426 -14.30 -4.52 23.35
N PRO A 427 -13.79 -5.70 22.95
CA PRO A 427 -12.48 -5.95 22.36
C PRO A 427 -12.33 -5.79 20.82
N ALA A 428 -13.39 -5.52 20.05
CA ALA A 428 -13.31 -5.44 18.57
C ALA A 428 -12.25 -4.46 18.04
N GLN A 429 -12.05 -3.34 18.73
CA GLN A 429 -11.01 -2.36 18.41
C GLN A 429 -9.58 -2.91 18.50
N ARG A 430 -9.32 -4.06 19.13
CA ARG A 430 -7.99 -4.71 19.06
C ARG A 430 -7.62 -5.06 17.62
N TYR A 431 -8.60 -5.42 16.80
CA TYR A 431 -8.44 -5.66 15.37
C TYR A 431 -8.66 -4.38 14.56
N PHE A 432 -9.80 -3.72 14.74
CA PHE A 432 -10.24 -2.62 13.88
C PHE A 432 -9.42 -1.32 14.00
N GLN A 433 -8.66 -1.15 15.09
CA GLN A 433 -7.80 0.02 15.28
C GLN A 433 -6.75 0.24 14.17
N HIS A 434 -6.52 -0.74 13.30
CA HIS A 434 -5.56 -0.70 12.20
C HIS A 434 -6.18 -0.28 10.86
N PHE A 435 -7.50 -0.23 10.77
CA PHE A 435 -8.26 0.10 9.56
C PHE A 435 -8.96 1.43 9.78
N GLY A 436 -8.60 2.46 9.00
CA GLY A 436 -8.96 3.85 9.32
C GLY A 436 -10.47 4.09 9.44
N LEU A 437 -11.28 3.39 8.66
CA LEU A 437 -12.75 3.51 8.71
C LEU A 437 -13.35 2.86 9.96
N ALA A 438 -12.84 1.69 10.32
CA ALA A 438 -13.31 0.93 11.47
C ALA A 438 -12.67 1.40 12.80
N GLN A 439 -11.72 2.33 12.75
CA GLN A 439 -11.03 2.83 13.92
C GLN A 439 -11.96 3.70 14.77
N SER A 440 -12.11 3.39 16.06
CA SER A 440 -12.85 4.22 17.00
C SER A 440 -12.15 5.56 17.24
N ILE A 441 -12.90 6.58 17.68
CA ILE A 441 -12.33 7.91 17.96
C ILE A 441 -11.19 7.86 18.99
N PRO A 442 -11.31 7.14 20.13
CA PRO A 442 -10.21 7.03 21.08
C PRO A 442 -8.95 6.45 20.46
N MET A 443 -9.08 5.38 19.68
CA MET A 443 -7.94 4.76 19.02
C MET A 443 -7.33 5.69 17.98
N TYR A 444 -8.14 6.37 17.17
CA TYR A 444 -7.67 7.39 16.23
C TYR A 444 -6.83 8.47 16.92
N LEU A 445 -7.26 8.99 18.08
CA LEU A 445 -6.50 9.98 18.84
C LEU A 445 -5.17 9.42 19.35
N VAL A 446 -5.15 8.18 19.82
CA VAL A 446 -3.90 7.49 20.22
C VAL A 446 -2.93 7.43 19.05
N TYR A 447 -3.36 6.96 17.87
CA TYR A 447 -2.47 6.87 16.71
C TYR A 447 -2.06 8.22 16.16
N LEU A 448 -2.91 9.25 16.25
CA LEU A 448 -2.54 10.62 15.91
C LEU A 448 -1.39 11.11 16.80
N ILE A 449 -1.47 10.91 18.12
CA ILE A 449 -0.40 11.30 19.05
C ILE A 449 0.89 10.54 18.74
N VAL A 450 0.82 9.22 18.58
CA VAL A 450 1.99 8.39 18.27
C VAL A 450 2.59 8.77 16.91
N PHE A 451 1.77 9.10 15.93
CA PHE A 451 2.19 9.60 14.62
C PHE A 451 2.95 10.93 14.73
N LEU A 452 2.44 11.89 15.50
CA LEU A 452 3.09 13.18 15.71
C LEU A 452 4.43 13.03 16.45
N LEU A 453 4.51 12.14 17.44
CA LEU A 453 5.78 11.82 18.13
C LEU A 453 6.78 11.18 17.18
N ALA A 454 6.35 10.21 16.37
CA ALA A 454 7.18 9.58 15.35
C ALA A 454 7.70 10.60 14.32
N LEU A 455 6.83 11.52 13.87
CA LEU A 455 7.19 12.62 12.97
C LEU A 455 8.25 13.54 13.60
N LEU A 456 8.09 13.89 14.88
CA LEU A 456 9.04 14.71 15.62
C LEU A 456 10.41 14.01 15.73
N VAL A 457 10.44 12.72 16.10
CA VAL A 457 11.68 11.93 16.19
C VAL A 457 12.42 11.92 14.85
N VAL A 458 11.71 11.64 13.75
CA VAL A 458 12.31 11.62 12.40
C VAL A 458 12.79 13.02 12.00
N PHE A 459 12.03 14.07 12.30
CA PHE A 459 12.39 15.45 12.00
C PHE A 459 13.65 15.92 12.75
N LEU A 460 13.75 15.60 14.03
CA LEU A 460 14.93 15.89 14.84
C LEU A 460 16.14 15.08 14.34
N GLY A 461 15.95 13.81 13.99
CA GLY A 461 16.99 12.96 13.39
C GLY A 461 17.54 13.56 12.09
N LYS A 462 16.66 14.07 11.21
CA LYS A 462 17.05 14.71 9.95
C LYS A 462 18.03 15.87 10.14
N ARG A 463 17.92 16.64 11.23
CA ARG A 463 18.84 17.78 11.51
C ARG A 463 20.28 17.32 11.77
N ARG A 464 20.46 16.09 12.25
CA ARG A 464 21.78 15.50 12.53
C ARG A 464 22.44 14.90 11.29
N TYR A 465 21.68 14.66 10.23
CA TYR A 465 22.22 14.05 9.02
C TYR A 465 22.96 15.11 8.18
N ALA A 466 24.27 14.98 8.10
CA ALA A 466 25.07 15.76 7.17
C ALA A 466 24.75 15.34 5.73
N LYS A 467 24.77 16.31 4.81
CA LYS A 467 24.80 15.99 3.37
C LYS A 467 26.15 15.35 3.07
N ALA A 468 26.16 14.20 2.38
CA ALA A 468 27.39 13.59 1.93
C ALA A 468 28.13 14.56 0.98
N ALA A 469 29.42 14.78 1.22
CA ALA A 469 30.27 15.62 0.37
C ALA A 469 30.21 15.15 -1.09
N GLY A 470 30.01 16.08 -2.04
CA GLY A 470 29.99 15.79 -3.48
C GLY A 470 28.64 15.37 -4.08
N SER A 471 27.49 15.63 -3.41
CA SER A 471 26.16 15.22 -3.87
C SER A 471 25.23 16.38 -4.29
N GLU A 472 25.61 17.14 -5.31
CA GLU A 472 24.69 18.06 -6.01
C GLU A 472 23.75 17.33 -6.97
#